data_AF-A0A7V2QBX0-F1
#
_entry.id   AF-A0A7V2QBX0-F1
#
_cell.length_a   1.000
_cell.length_b   1.000
_cell.length_c   1.000
_cell.angle_alpha   90.00
_cell.angle_beta   90.00
_cell.angle_gamma   90.00
#
_symmetry.space_group_name_H-M   'P 1'
#
loop_
_entity.id
_entity.type
_entity.pdbx_description
1 polymer ?
#
loop_
_entity_poly.entity_id
_entity_poly.type
_entity_poly.pdbx_seq_one_letter_code
_entity_poly.pdbx_strand_id
1 'polypeptide(L)'
;FQIWVGIDGFEDISFTYGPALSLGDGGWLTVGAENAYGNSGENYYADGDGTPPAAGTDVVVTSVPGAPGETHTIAFTAKGRRKGEWKNCAYMTGDTFFGTNIACFSGVVE
;
A
#
# COMPACT_ATOMS: atom_id res chain seq x y z
N PHE A 1 24.47 -10.53 -1.02
CA PHE A 1 23.16 -9.89 -0.88
C PHE A 1 22.10 -10.96 -1.05
N GLN A 2 21.14 -11.00 -0.14
CA GLN A 2 20.00 -11.92 -0.21
C GLN A 2 18.73 -11.14 0.12
N ILE A 3 17.61 -11.60 -0.46
CA ILE A 3 16.27 -11.10 -0.15
C ILE A 3 15.44 -12.32 0.27
N TRP A 4 14.78 -12.21 1.40
CA TRP A 4 13.87 -13.22 1.93
C TRP A 4 12.47 -12.64 2.07
N VAL A 5 11.46 -13.46 1.82
CA VAL A 5 10.04 -13.11 1.97
C VAL A 5 9.49 -13.87 3.16
N GLY A 6 8.92 -13.15 4.12
CA GLY A 6 8.21 -13.75 5.26
C GLY A 6 7.00 -14.56 4.80
N ILE A 7 6.78 -15.72 5.42
CA ILE A 7 5.62 -16.60 5.17
C ILE A 7 4.84 -16.93 6.44
N ASP A 8 5.12 -16.20 7.53
CA ASP A 8 4.56 -16.43 8.87
C ASP A 8 3.27 -15.62 9.15
N GLY A 9 2.76 -14.92 8.13
CA GLY A 9 1.50 -14.15 8.20
C GLY A 9 1.70 -12.64 8.32
N PHE A 10 2.94 -12.15 8.38
CA PHE A 10 3.27 -10.74 8.17
C PHE A 10 3.67 -10.50 6.71
N GLU A 11 3.43 -9.28 6.22
CA GLU A 11 3.99 -8.83 4.95
C GLU A 11 5.38 -8.25 5.23
N ASP A 12 6.40 -9.09 5.24
CA ASP A 12 7.77 -8.66 5.48
C ASP A 12 8.77 -9.13 4.40
N ILE A 13 9.75 -8.27 4.17
CA ILE A 13 10.89 -8.53 3.31
C ILE A 13 12.16 -8.30 4.14
N SER A 14 13.01 -9.32 4.21
CA SER A 14 14.32 -9.22 4.86
C SER A 14 15.43 -9.07 3.82
N PHE A 15 16.27 -8.06 4.01
CA PHE A 15 17.46 -7.79 3.20
C PHE A 15 18.72 -8.12 4.01
N THR A 16 19.50 -9.09 3.52
CA THR A 16 20.80 -9.45 4.12
C THR A 16 21.94 -8.84 3.30
N TYR A 17 22.68 -7.95 3.94
CA TYR A 17 23.82 -7.28 3.33
C TYR A 17 25.13 -8.04 3.55
N GLY A 18 25.98 -8.02 2.52
CA GLY A 18 27.32 -8.59 2.63
C GLY A 18 28.26 -7.71 3.45
N PRO A 19 29.52 -8.12 3.63
CA PRO A 19 30.52 -7.37 4.38
C PRO A 19 30.96 -6.06 3.70
N ALA A 20 30.50 -5.80 2.47
CA ALA A 20 30.72 -4.55 1.75
C ALA A 20 29.37 -4.00 1.27
N LEU A 21 29.19 -2.70 1.46
CA LEU A 21 28.01 -1.93 1.06
C LEU A 21 28.46 -0.60 0.44
N SER A 22 27.83 -0.18 -0.65
CA SER A 22 27.95 1.19 -1.17
C SER A 22 26.65 1.96 -0.89
N LEU A 23 26.73 3.28 -0.85
CA LEU A 23 25.55 4.15 -0.73
C LEU A 23 24.85 4.37 -2.08
N GLY A 24 24.97 3.42 -3.01
CA GLY A 24 24.46 3.58 -4.37
C GLY A 24 25.26 4.58 -5.20
N ASP A 25 24.82 4.80 -6.43
CA ASP A 25 25.44 5.80 -7.31
C ASP A 25 25.15 7.21 -6.80
N GLY A 26 26.19 8.05 -6.71
CA GLY A 26 26.07 9.42 -6.18
C GLY A 26 25.59 9.55 -4.73
N GLY A 27 25.49 8.45 -3.96
CA GLY A 27 24.94 8.46 -2.60
C GLY A 27 23.43 8.28 -2.50
N TRP A 28 22.76 7.90 -3.60
CA TRP A 28 21.30 7.82 -3.72
C TRP A 28 20.76 6.39 -3.58
N LEU A 29 21.28 5.62 -2.62
CA LEU A 29 20.72 4.31 -2.29
C LEU A 29 19.28 4.46 -1.76
N THR A 30 18.41 3.55 -2.16
CA THR A 30 17.07 3.35 -1.61
C THR A 30 16.91 1.89 -1.19
N VAL A 31 16.37 1.69 0.01
CA VAL A 31 16.06 0.39 0.63
C VAL A 31 14.64 0.46 1.16
N GLY A 32 13.78 -0.39 0.62
CA GLY A 32 12.38 -0.43 0.97
C GLY A 32 11.69 -1.56 0.23
N ALA A 33 10.43 -1.80 0.60
CA ALA A 33 9.55 -2.72 -0.09
C ALA A 33 8.22 -2.01 -0.31
N GLU A 34 7.65 -2.21 -1.49
CA GLU A 34 6.36 -1.64 -1.91
C GLU A 34 5.50 -2.75 -2.49
N ASN A 35 4.19 -2.67 -2.25
CA ASN A 35 3.23 -3.59 -2.83
C ASN A 35 3.10 -3.36 -4.36
N ALA A 36 2.49 -4.32 -5.05
CA ALA A 36 2.35 -4.26 -6.51
C ALA A 36 1.51 -3.07 -7.03
N TYR A 37 0.79 -2.37 -6.14
CA TYR A 37 -0.08 -1.24 -6.49
C TYR A 37 0.57 0.12 -6.30
N GLY A 38 1.76 0.19 -5.71
CA GLY A 38 2.45 1.44 -5.45
C GLY A 38 1.78 2.31 -4.39
N ASN A 39 1.00 1.72 -3.49
CA ASN A 39 0.16 2.47 -2.54
C ASN A 39 0.33 2.04 -1.07
N SER A 40 1.11 1.00 -0.81
CA SER A 40 1.47 0.53 0.53
C SER A 40 2.86 -0.06 0.51
N GLY A 41 3.59 0.11 1.62
CA GLY A 41 4.97 -0.31 1.77
C GLY A 41 5.68 0.53 2.81
N GLU A 42 6.98 0.30 2.94
CA GLU A 42 7.86 1.06 3.83
C GLU A 42 9.22 1.28 3.18
N ASN A 43 9.76 2.50 3.34
CA ASN A 43 11.13 2.82 3.00
C ASN A 43 11.94 2.87 4.29
N TYR A 44 12.93 1.98 4.39
CA TYR A 44 13.92 2.00 5.47
C TYR A 44 14.94 3.14 5.28
N TYR A 45 15.34 3.36 4.02
CA TYR A 45 16.26 4.41 3.60
C TYR A 45 15.86 4.86 2.20
N ALA A 46 15.74 6.16 1.93
CA ALA A 46 15.24 6.65 0.66
C ALA A 46 16.11 7.78 0.13
N ASP A 47 16.68 7.59 -1.06
CA ASP A 47 17.42 8.60 -1.81
C ASP A 47 18.42 9.37 -0.94
N GLY A 48 19.25 8.65 -0.20
CA GLY A 48 20.28 9.29 0.63
C GLY A 48 19.79 9.76 2.02
N ASP A 49 18.48 9.77 2.27
CA ASP A 49 17.87 10.25 3.51
C ASP A 49 17.59 9.12 4.52
N GLY A 50 17.96 9.36 5.78
CA GLY A 50 17.87 8.39 6.88
C GLY A 50 19.22 7.77 7.28
N THR A 51 19.17 6.60 7.94
CA THR A 51 20.37 5.82 8.29
C THR A 51 20.49 4.64 7.33
N PRO A 52 21.54 4.56 6.50
CA PRO A 52 21.70 3.45 5.58
C PRO A 52 21.92 2.13 6.36
N PRO A 53 21.63 0.97 5.76
CA PRO A 53 21.99 -0.31 6.33
C PRO A 53 23.48 -0.37 6.63
N ALA A 54 23.88 -1.15 7.64
CA ALA A 54 25.28 -1.43 7.87
C ALA A 54 25.73 -2.66 7.07
N ALA A 55 27.02 -2.71 6.75
CA ALA A 55 27.60 -3.90 6.16
C ALA A 55 27.52 -5.09 7.14
N GLY A 56 27.11 -6.25 6.63
CA GLY A 56 26.95 -7.46 7.43
C GLY A 56 25.73 -7.49 8.36
N THR A 57 24.80 -6.54 8.23
CA THR A 57 23.54 -6.54 8.99
C THR A 57 22.35 -6.97 8.13
N ASP A 58 21.32 -7.43 8.81
CA ASP A 58 20.00 -7.68 8.23
C ASP A 58 19.07 -6.49 8.51
N VAL A 59 18.25 -6.15 7.53
CA VAL A 59 17.16 -5.17 7.65
C VAL A 59 15.87 -5.88 7.32
N VAL A 60 14.85 -5.71 8.16
CA VAL A 60 13.49 -6.20 7.90
C VAL A 60 12.62 -4.99 7.59
N VAL A 61 11.95 -5.02 6.45
CA VAL A 61 10.92 -4.06 6.08
C VAL A 61 9.58 -4.74 6.26
N THR A 62 8.68 -4.13 7.03
CA THR A 62 7.39 -4.74 7.38
C THR A 62 6.23 -3.84 6.99
N SER A 63 5.19 -4.41 6.39
CA SER A 63 3.87 -3.79 6.32
C SER A 63 2.87 -4.56 7.17
N VAL A 64 1.85 -3.83 7.64
CA VAL A 64 0.70 -4.45 8.29
C VAL A 64 -0.34 -4.70 7.21
N PRO A 65 -0.65 -5.98 6.87
CA PRO A 65 -1.70 -6.27 5.93
C PRO A 65 -3.05 -5.78 6.47
N GLY A 66 -3.99 -5.50 5.58
CA GLY A 66 -5.38 -5.27 5.96
C GLY A 66 -5.93 -6.49 6.71
N ALA A 67 -6.62 -6.27 7.82
CA ALA A 67 -7.10 -7.38 8.64
C ALA A 67 -8.23 -8.14 7.92
N PRO A 68 -8.31 -9.48 8.01
CA PRO A 68 -9.45 -10.22 7.47
C PRO A 68 -10.77 -9.69 8.02
N GLY A 69 -11.68 -9.27 7.13
CA GLY A 69 -12.96 -8.68 7.50
C GLY A 69 -12.91 -7.20 7.88
N GLU A 70 -11.76 -6.53 7.68
CA GLU A 70 -11.66 -5.08 7.84
C GLU A 70 -12.66 -4.35 6.93
N THR A 71 -13.22 -3.26 7.45
CA THR A 71 -14.13 -2.40 6.70
C THR A 71 -13.36 -1.20 6.15
N HIS A 72 -13.24 -1.12 4.83
CA HIS A 72 -12.75 0.08 4.15
C HIS A 72 -13.91 0.98 3.71
N THR A 73 -13.83 2.28 3.99
CA THR A 73 -14.83 3.26 3.59
C THR A 73 -14.35 4.05 2.39
N ILE A 74 -15.04 3.94 1.25
CA ILE A 74 -14.79 4.76 0.07
C ILE A 74 -15.74 5.96 0.10
N ALA A 75 -15.21 7.13 0.44
CA ALA A 75 -15.98 8.38 0.48
C ALA A 75 -15.96 9.07 -0.88
N PHE A 76 -17.07 9.75 -1.21
CA PHE A 76 -17.12 10.66 -2.35
C PHE A 76 -18.07 11.82 -2.07
N THR A 77 -17.87 12.92 -2.79
CA THR A 77 -18.73 14.10 -2.71
C THR A 77 -19.42 14.31 -4.06
N ALA A 78 -20.74 14.40 -4.05
CA ALA A 78 -21.54 14.76 -5.22
C ALA A 78 -22.29 16.07 -4.96
N LYS A 79 -22.37 16.94 -5.98
CA LYS A 79 -23.13 18.20 -5.91
C LYS A 79 -24.28 18.20 -6.92
N GLY A 80 -25.50 18.29 -6.41
CA GLY A 80 -26.69 18.51 -7.23
C GLY A 80 -26.61 19.82 -8.02
N ARG A 81 -26.90 19.77 -9.32
CA ARG A 81 -26.90 20.96 -10.21
C ARG A 81 -28.29 21.38 -10.68
N ARG A 82 -29.28 20.50 -10.52
CA ARG A 82 -30.67 20.71 -10.91
C ARG A 82 -31.56 20.15 -9.81
N LYS A 83 -32.69 20.82 -9.59
CA LYS A 83 -33.72 20.35 -8.66
C LYS A 83 -34.32 19.04 -9.15
N GLY A 84 -34.70 18.18 -8.22
CA GLY A 84 -35.35 16.91 -8.50
C GLY A 84 -34.77 15.72 -7.75
N GLU A 85 -35.41 14.57 -7.95
CA GLU A 85 -34.97 13.28 -7.41
C GLU A 85 -33.69 12.81 -8.09
N TRP A 86 -32.83 12.15 -7.32
CA TRP A 86 -31.61 11.54 -7.84
C TRP A 86 -31.32 10.21 -7.15
N LYS A 87 -30.58 9.35 -7.85
CA LYS A 87 -30.05 8.08 -7.34
C LYS A 87 -28.61 7.91 -7.81
N ASN A 88 -27.71 7.64 -6.89
CA ASN A 88 -26.32 7.29 -7.16
C ASN A 88 -26.09 5.84 -6.72
N CYS A 89 -25.34 5.08 -7.52
CA CYS A 89 -24.98 3.70 -7.20
C CYS A 89 -23.47 3.53 -7.36
N ALA A 90 -22.82 3.01 -6.33
CA ALA A 90 -21.44 2.53 -6.39
C ALA A 90 -21.46 1.05 -6.81
N TYR A 91 -20.57 0.70 -7.74
CA TYR A 91 -20.36 -0.67 -8.23
C TYR A 91 -18.91 -1.04 -7.94
N MET A 92 -18.69 -2.18 -7.29
CA MET A 92 -17.37 -2.69 -6.97
C MET A 92 -17.23 -4.13 -7.44
N THR A 93 -16.12 -4.44 -8.08
CA THR A 93 -15.70 -5.79 -8.50
C THR A 93 -14.26 -6.00 -8.02
N GLY A 94 -13.88 -7.25 -7.74
CA GLY A 94 -12.49 -7.56 -7.40
C GLY A 94 -12.24 -9.06 -7.38
N ASP A 95 -10.96 -9.46 -7.43
CA ASP A 95 -10.57 -10.87 -7.45
C ASP A 95 -10.78 -11.57 -6.09
N THR A 96 -11.03 -10.78 -5.04
CA THR A 96 -11.25 -11.27 -3.67
C THR A 96 -12.70 -11.64 -3.37
N PHE A 97 -13.66 -11.32 -4.24
CA PHE A 97 -15.06 -11.71 -4.07
C PHE A 97 -15.75 -11.94 -5.42
N PHE A 98 -16.70 -12.88 -5.45
CA PHE A 98 -17.43 -13.18 -6.68
C PHE A 98 -18.55 -12.16 -6.94
N GLY A 99 -18.62 -11.65 -8.18
CA GLY A 99 -19.69 -10.79 -8.68
C GLY A 99 -19.44 -9.29 -8.50
N THR A 100 -20.52 -8.50 -8.51
CA THR A 100 -20.48 -7.04 -8.32
C THR A 100 -21.18 -6.67 -7.03
N ASN A 101 -20.47 -6.02 -6.11
CA ASN A 101 -21.10 -5.37 -4.96
C ASN A 101 -21.71 -4.04 -5.42
N ILE A 102 -22.98 -3.81 -5.09
CA ILE A 102 -23.72 -2.62 -5.52
C ILE A 102 -24.33 -1.96 -4.29
N ALA A 103 -24.01 -0.69 -4.07
CA ALA A 103 -24.61 0.14 -3.03
C ALA A 103 -25.24 1.38 -3.66
N CYS A 104 -26.55 1.57 -3.48
CA CYS A 104 -27.26 2.73 -3.99
C CYS A 104 -27.79 3.60 -2.87
N PHE A 105 -27.80 4.91 -3.09
CA PHE A 105 -28.44 5.89 -2.23
C PHE A 105 -29.12 6.95 -3.11
N SER A 106 -30.19 7.54 -2.59
CA SER A 106 -31.04 8.47 -3.31
C SER A 106 -31.42 9.65 -2.43
N GLY A 107 -31.84 10.73 -3.07
CA GLY A 107 -32.29 11.93 -2.38
C GLY A 107 -32.98 12.89 -3.33
N VAL A 108 -33.22 14.10 -2.85
CA VAL A 108 -33.81 15.20 -3.61
C VAL A 108 -32.90 16.42 -3.52
N VAL A 109 -32.76 17.14 -4.62
CA VAL A 109 -32.20 18.50 -4.64
C VAL A 109 -33.38 19.48 -4.63
N GLU A 110 -33.47 20.29 -3.58
CA GLU A 110 -34.52 21.31 -3.40
C GLU A 110 -34.18 22.67 -4.03
#